data_AF-A0A940RPZ5-F1
#
_entry.id   AF-A0A940RPZ5-F1
#
_cell.length_a   1.000
_cell.length_b   1.000
_cell.length_c   1.000
_cell.angle_alpha   90.00
_cell.angle_beta   90.00
_cell.angle_gamma   90.00
#
_symmetry.space_group_name_H-M   'P 1'
#
loop_
_entity.id
_entity.type
_entity.pdbx_description
1 polymer ?
#
loop_
_entity_poly.entity_id
_entity_poly.type
_entity_poly.pdbx_seq_one_letter_code
_entity_poly.pdbx_strand_id
1 'polypeptide(L)'
;MSRAPKPGEEGMILVNVLMFVAIAAGLVLLMINREELSLDRGLRVREATRAVSAMRGGELSAIVALRRDAVQAPQEDYPAEGWGAITETGAPIDGGTFDLAISDAEGRYNINNVRSGDVSALLQFTAIARSLGLEDAQIQQAVAYVRLAGPISDLRPVSLAGLDAEALARFNAMVTALPTDTTVNLNAASEPLLAILFNDADVAHRLVEVRKRQGHLSPKDLLDANISLPWGTSFRSNSYWVRARATIGGTSQQEAVLILRRKSEKGDVEAVPVARWRNAAIPAEAPAFGEKR
;
A
#
# COMPACT_ATOMS: atom_id res chain seq x y z
N MET A 1 85.70 26.05 -3.32
CA MET A 1 85.19 26.96 -4.38
C MET A 1 83.73 26.61 -4.61
N SER A 2 82.80 27.40 -4.06
CA SER A 2 81.36 27.19 -4.23
C SER A 2 80.91 27.95 -5.47
N ARG A 3 80.37 27.23 -6.45
CA ARG A 3 79.92 27.81 -7.74
C ARG A 3 78.53 28.41 -7.49
N ALA A 4 78.40 29.73 -7.57
CA ALA A 4 77.10 30.38 -7.49
C ALA A 4 76.23 29.97 -8.70
N PRO A 5 74.97 29.56 -8.49
CA PRO A 5 74.09 29.10 -9.56
C PRO A 5 73.78 30.24 -10.55
N LYS A 6 73.60 29.89 -11.83
CA LYS A 6 73.34 30.89 -12.88
C LYS A 6 71.91 31.44 -12.73
N PRO A 7 71.66 32.74 -12.96
CA PRO A 7 70.38 33.41 -12.69
C PRO A 7 69.15 32.93 -13.49
N GLY A 8 69.30 31.91 -14.36
CA GLY A 8 68.17 31.22 -15.04
C GLY A 8 67.83 29.84 -14.46
N GLU A 9 68.71 29.21 -13.68
CA GLU A 9 68.48 27.89 -13.08
C GLU A 9 67.52 27.98 -11.87
N GLU A 10 67.59 29.07 -11.10
CA GLU A 10 66.70 29.31 -9.95
C GLU A 10 65.23 29.47 -10.37
N GLY A 11 64.97 30.10 -11.52
CA GLY A 11 63.62 30.25 -12.07
C GLY A 11 63.01 28.91 -12.50
N MET A 12 63.80 28.02 -13.11
CA MET A 12 63.33 26.68 -13.49
C MET A 12 63.11 25.77 -12.27
N ILE A 13 63.97 25.87 -11.25
CA ILE A 13 63.80 25.11 -10.00
C ILE A 13 62.49 25.52 -9.32
N LEU A 14 62.21 26.82 -9.23
CA LEU A 14 60.97 27.31 -8.62
C LEU A 14 59.73 26.85 -9.40
N VAL A 15 59.74 26.92 -10.73
CA VAL A 15 58.61 26.46 -11.57
C VAL A 15 58.38 24.96 -11.39
N ASN A 16 59.42 24.14 -11.39
CA ASN A 16 59.28 22.70 -11.17
C ASN A 16 58.73 22.39 -9.78
N VAL A 17 59.25 23.04 -8.74
CA VAL A 17 58.76 22.86 -7.36
C VAL A 17 57.30 23.27 -7.25
N LEU A 18 56.91 24.42 -7.80
CA LEU A 18 55.53 24.88 -7.81
C LEU A 18 54.62 23.93 -8.60
N MET A 19 55.10 23.38 -9.72
CA MET A 19 54.36 22.41 -10.50
C MET A 19 54.14 21.11 -9.72
N PHE A 20 55.16 20.57 -9.04
CA PHE A 20 55.01 19.40 -8.17
C PHE A 20 54.04 19.67 -7.01
N VAL A 21 54.13 20.83 -6.36
CA VAL A 21 53.20 21.21 -5.28
C VAL A 21 51.78 21.34 -5.80
N ALA A 22 51.57 21.98 -6.97
CA ALA A 22 50.25 22.13 -7.57
C ALA A 22 49.64 20.78 -7.97
N ILE A 23 50.43 19.88 -8.56
CA ILE A 23 49.98 18.52 -8.89
C ILE A 23 49.66 17.73 -7.63
N ALA A 24 50.51 17.77 -6.60
CA ALA A 24 50.29 17.09 -5.34
C ALA A 24 49.03 17.60 -4.64
N ALA A 25 48.82 18.91 -4.56
CA ALA A 25 47.61 19.52 -4.00
C ALA A 25 46.36 19.13 -4.80
N GLY A 26 46.44 19.10 -6.14
CA GLY A 26 45.36 18.64 -7.01
C GLY A 26 45.00 17.17 -6.78
N LEU A 27 46.00 16.28 -6.61
CA LEU A 27 45.79 14.87 -6.31
C LEU A 27 45.12 14.66 -4.94
N VAL A 28 45.54 15.40 -3.91
CA VAL A 28 44.92 15.34 -2.58
C VAL A 28 43.45 15.77 -2.64
N LEU A 29 43.13 16.86 -3.34
CA LEU A 29 41.75 17.32 -3.50
C LEU A 29 40.88 16.28 -4.24
N LEU A 30 41.44 15.62 -5.26
CA LEU A 30 40.75 14.54 -5.98
C LEU A 30 40.51 13.29 -5.10
N MET A 31 41.43 12.97 -4.19
CA MET A 31 41.27 11.86 -3.23
C MET A 31 40.15 12.14 -2.23
N ILE A 32 40.15 13.32 -1.60
CA ILE A 32 39.15 13.73 -0.61
C ILE A 32 37.73 13.64 -1.19
N ASN A 33 37.53 14.20 -2.39
CA ASN A 33 36.22 14.18 -3.04
C ASN A 33 35.72 12.76 -3.40
N ARG A 34 36.63 11.81 -3.69
CA ARG A 34 36.25 10.41 -3.95
C ARG A 34 35.91 9.65 -2.67
N GLU A 35 36.58 9.96 -1.56
CA GLU A 35 36.35 9.33 -0.26
C GLU A 35 35.00 9.77 0.36
N GLU A 36 34.67 11.06 0.30
CA GLU A 36 33.39 11.59 0.79
C GLU A 36 32.18 10.93 0.08
N LEU A 37 32.25 10.77 -1.24
CA LEU A 37 31.20 10.10 -2.02
C LEU A 37 31.05 8.60 -1.68
N SER A 38 32.09 7.94 -1.20
CA SER A 38 32.02 6.55 -0.75
C SER A 38 31.39 6.45 0.64
N LEU A 39 31.75 7.36 1.54
CA LEU A 39 31.22 7.42 2.90
C LEU A 39 29.71 7.72 2.89
N ASP A 40 29.27 8.72 2.12
CA ASP A 40 27.85 9.08 2.01
C ASP A 40 27.00 7.92 1.48
N ARG A 41 27.50 7.21 0.46
CA ARG A 41 26.82 6.01 -0.06
C ARG A 41 26.75 4.91 1.00
N GLY A 42 27.83 4.70 1.75
CA GLY A 42 27.87 3.74 2.86
C GLY A 42 26.85 4.07 3.95
N LEU A 43 26.75 5.34 4.33
CA LEU A 43 25.77 5.83 5.30
C LEU A 43 24.32 5.60 4.81
N ARG A 44 24.00 6.02 3.58
CA ARG A 44 22.66 5.84 3.01
C ARG A 44 22.24 4.38 2.90
N VAL A 45 23.17 3.47 2.53
CA VAL A 45 22.89 2.03 2.48
C VAL A 45 22.59 1.47 3.87
N ARG A 46 23.35 1.90 4.89
CA ARG A 46 23.11 1.51 6.29
C ARG A 46 21.76 2.04 6.80
N GLU A 47 21.45 3.31 6.54
CA GLU A 47 20.16 3.91 6.90
C GLU A 47 19.00 3.18 6.21
N ALA A 48 19.11 2.90 4.90
CA ALA A 48 18.11 2.15 4.14
C ALA A 48 17.88 0.74 4.72
N THR A 49 18.95 0.04 5.09
CA THR A 49 18.86 -1.31 5.69
C THR A 49 18.11 -1.26 7.02
N ARG A 50 18.43 -0.29 7.89
CA ARG A 50 17.73 -0.08 9.15
C ARG A 50 16.25 0.27 8.95
N ALA A 51 15.95 1.13 7.97
CA ALA A 51 14.58 1.51 7.64
C ALA A 51 13.77 0.30 7.15
N VAL A 52 14.37 -0.56 6.32
CA VAL A 52 13.75 -1.82 5.89
C VAL A 52 13.50 -2.75 7.09
N SER A 53 14.46 -2.91 8.00
CA SER A 53 14.27 -3.72 9.21
C SER A 53 13.11 -3.20 10.09
N ALA A 54 12.98 -1.88 10.25
CA ALA A 54 11.85 -1.29 10.98
C ALA A 54 10.50 -1.61 10.31
N MET A 55 10.40 -1.44 8.98
CA MET A 55 9.20 -1.80 8.22
C MET A 55 8.83 -3.28 8.33
N ARG A 56 9.83 -4.18 8.33
CA ARG A 56 9.61 -5.61 8.54
C ARG A 56 9.04 -5.92 9.92
N GLY A 57 9.49 -5.19 10.94
CA GLY A 57 8.88 -5.25 12.28
C GLY A 57 7.40 -4.88 12.24
N GLY A 58 7.04 -3.79 11.56
CA GLY A 58 5.64 -3.38 11.38
C GLY A 58 4.77 -4.41 10.67
N GLU A 59 5.29 -5.01 9.60
CA GLU A 59 4.59 -6.10 8.91
C GLU A 59 4.36 -7.32 9.80
N LEU A 60 5.38 -7.75 10.56
CA LEU A 60 5.25 -8.86 11.49
C LEU A 60 4.24 -8.56 12.60
N SER A 61 4.21 -7.33 13.10
CA SER A 61 3.19 -6.89 14.06
C SER A 61 1.78 -7.01 13.48
N ALA A 62 1.58 -6.60 12.22
CA ALA A 62 0.30 -6.76 11.53
C ALA A 62 -0.09 -8.24 11.34
N ILE A 63 0.85 -9.10 10.93
CA ILE A 63 0.63 -10.55 10.82
C ILE A 63 0.17 -11.14 12.15
N VAL A 64 0.85 -10.80 13.25
CA VAL A 64 0.49 -11.29 14.59
C VAL A 64 -0.87 -10.77 15.03
N ALA A 65 -1.17 -9.49 14.79
CA ALA A 65 -2.44 -8.89 15.14
C ALA A 65 -3.60 -9.55 14.37
N LEU A 66 -3.48 -9.70 13.05
CA LEU A 66 -4.50 -10.35 12.20
C LEU A 66 -4.71 -11.84 12.54
N ARG A 67 -3.65 -12.56 12.91
CA ARG A 67 -3.76 -13.96 13.36
C ARG A 67 -4.48 -14.06 14.71
N ARG A 68 -4.14 -13.17 15.65
CA ARG A 68 -4.79 -13.12 16.96
C ARG A 68 -6.27 -12.79 16.79
N ASP A 69 -6.57 -11.82 15.96
CA ASP A 69 -7.90 -11.34 15.67
C ASP A 69 -8.81 -12.45 15.10
N ALA A 70 -8.35 -13.19 14.09
CA ALA A 70 -9.13 -14.32 13.55
C ALA A 70 -9.40 -15.45 14.55
N VAL A 71 -8.68 -15.52 15.66
CA VAL A 71 -8.96 -16.47 16.74
C VAL A 71 -9.92 -15.87 17.77
N GLN A 72 -9.79 -14.58 18.08
CA GLN A 72 -10.55 -13.90 19.13
C GLN A 72 -11.92 -13.38 18.66
N ALA A 73 -12.01 -12.88 17.44
CA ALA A 73 -13.20 -12.25 16.86
C ALA A 73 -13.46 -12.74 15.40
N PRO A 74 -13.67 -14.05 15.15
CA PRO A 74 -13.76 -14.59 13.79
C PRO A 74 -15.03 -14.21 13.00
N GLN A 75 -15.98 -13.50 13.61
CA GLN A 75 -17.32 -13.32 13.06
C GLN A 75 -17.47 -12.05 12.23
N GLU A 76 -16.70 -11.03 12.55
CA GLU A 76 -16.83 -9.69 12.01
C GLU A 76 -15.44 -9.08 11.98
N ASP A 77 -15.11 -8.30 10.95
CA ASP A 77 -13.88 -7.54 10.87
C ASP A 77 -14.24 -6.07 10.65
N TYR A 78 -13.66 -5.16 11.42
CA TYR A 78 -13.92 -3.72 11.36
C TYR A 78 -12.72 -2.88 11.84
N PRO A 79 -12.59 -1.61 11.40
CA PRO A 79 -11.36 -0.83 11.61
C PRO A 79 -10.97 -0.55 13.07
N ALA A 80 -11.89 -0.68 14.03
CA ALA A 80 -11.63 -0.38 15.45
C ALA A 80 -11.08 -1.57 16.24
N GLU A 81 -10.87 -2.72 15.59
CA GLU A 81 -10.32 -3.92 16.22
C GLU A 81 -8.84 -3.81 16.54
N GLY A 82 -8.30 -4.82 17.24
CA GLY A 82 -6.91 -4.84 17.67
C GLY A 82 -5.90 -4.76 16.51
N TRP A 83 -6.26 -5.27 15.32
CA TRP A 83 -5.44 -5.12 14.12
C TRP A 83 -5.50 -3.70 13.55
N GLY A 84 -6.61 -2.98 13.67
CA GLY A 84 -6.69 -1.59 13.20
C GLY A 84 -5.96 -0.62 14.13
N ALA A 85 -5.99 -0.92 15.42
CA ALA A 85 -5.39 -0.11 16.49
C ALA A 85 -3.86 0.00 16.45
N ILE A 86 -3.16 -0.87 15.71
CA ILE A 86 -1.69 -0.76 15.52
C ILE A 86 -1.29 0.26 14.44
N THR A 87 -2.26 0.89 13.78
CA THR A 87 -1.99 2.03 12.88
C THR A 87 -1.29 3.14 13.66
N GLU A 88 -0.17 3.60 13.15
CA GLU A 88 0.75 4.51 13.82
C GLU A 88 1.29 5.53 12.83
N THR A 89 1.47 6.78 13.26
CA THR A 89 1.95 7.87 12.39
C THR A 89 3.01 8.70 13.11
N GLY A 90 4.21 8.70 12.55
CA GLY A 90 5.34 9.45 13.07
C GLY A 90 5.90 8.92 14.40
N ALA A 91 5.75 7.61 14.67
CA ALA A 91 6.33 7.00 15.86
C ALA A 91 7.85 7.17 15.87
N PRO A 92 8.45 7.60 17.00
CA PRO A 92 9.88 7.77 17.09
C PRO A 92 10.58 6.41 17.08
N ILE A 93 11.62 6.28 16.25
CA ILE A 93 12.54 5.14 16.21
C ILE A 93 13.99 5.65 16.30
N ASP A 94 14.95 4.78 16.57
CA ASP A 94 16.36 5.15 16.61
C ASP A 94 16.80 5.78 15.26
N GLY A 95 17.15 7.06 15.30
CA GLY A 95 17.58 7.83 14.15
C GLY A 95 16.47 8.32 13.21
N GLY A 96 15.18 8.21 13.56
CA GLY A 96 14.12 8.83 12.77
C GLY A 96 12.69 8.45 13.15
N THR A 97 11.82 8.22 12.16
CA THR A 97 10.38 8.03 12.35
C THR A 97 9.84 6.81 11.60
N PHE A 98 8.76 6.25 12.13
CA PHE A 98 8.06 5.09 11.60
C PHE A 98 6.56 5.38 11.45
N ASP A 99 5.98 4.96 10.34
CA ASP A 99 4.55 4.99 10.07
C ASP A 99 4.08 3.58 9.70
N LEU A 100 2.92 3.19 10.20
CA LEU A 100 2.23 1.95 9.87
C LEU A 100 0.76 2.26 9.64
N ALA A 101 0.22 1.87 8.49
CA ALA A 101 -1.21 1.95 8.20
C ALA A 101 -1.70 0.57 7.81
N ILE A 102 -2.81 0.14 8.39
CA ILE A 102 -3.45 -1.11 8.05
C ILE A 102 -4.94 -0.86 7.77
N SER A 103 -5.45 -1.47 6.71
CA SER A 103 -6.84 -1.35 6.33
C SER A 103 -7.35 -2.65 5.74
N ASP A 104 -8.65 -2.87 5.88
CA ASP A 104 -9.36 -3.92 5.17
C ASP A 104 -9.24 -3.71 3.65
N ALA A 105 -8.92 -4.78 2.90
CA ALA A 105 -8.85 -4.74 1.45
C ALA A 105 -10.17 -5.13 0.76
N GLU A 106 -11.10 -5.74 1.50
CA GLU A 106 -12.40 -6.27 1.05
C GLU A 106 -13.56 -5.28 1.22
N GLY A 107 -13.29 -4.00 1.52
CA GLY A 107 -14.30 -2.92 1.47
C GLY A 107 -14.73 -2.50 0.05
N ARG A 108 -14.17 -3.15 -0.98
CA ARG A 108 -14.40 -2.84 -2.40
C ARG A 108 -14.79 -4.12 -3.14
N TYR A 109 -15.53 -3.97 -4.23
CA TYR A 109 -15.86 -5.08 -5.11
C TYR A 109 -14.60 -5.59 -5.82
N ASN A 110 -14.28 -6.87 -5.65
CA ASN A 110 -13.15 -7.48 -6.33
C ASN A 110 -13.50 -7.82 -7.78
N ILE A 111 -12.90 -7.10 -8.72
CA ILE A 111 -13.15 -7.31 -10.15
C ILE A 111 -12.76 -8.72 -10.62
N ASN A 112 -11.81 -9.37 -9.95
CA ASN A 112 -11.41 -10.73 -10.30
C ASN A 112 -12.54 -11.76 -10.08
N ASN A 113 -13.57 -11.44 -9.28
CA ASN A 113 -14.73 -12.31 -9.05
C ASN A 113 -15.50 -12.62 -10.35
N VAL A 114 -15.43 -11.76 -11.39
CA VAL A 114 -16.11 -12.00 -12.69
C VAL A 114 -15.56 -13.20 -13.46
N ARG A 115 -14.42 -13.74 -13.02
CA ARG A 115 -13.77 -14.94 -13.57
C ARG A 115 -14.43 -16.24 -13.12
N SER A 116 -15.08 -16.24 -11.96
CA SER A 116 -15.78 -17.42 -11.42
C SER A 116 -16.87 -17.95 -12.36
N GLY A 117 -17.39 -17.10 -13.24
CA GLY A 117 -18.53 -17.40 -14.10
C GLY A 117 -19.88 -17.22 -13.40
N ASP A 118 -19.89 -16.81 -12.12
CA ASP A 118 -21.13 -16.50 -11.40
C ASP A 118 -21.83 -15.28 -12.03
N VAL A 119 -23.11 -15.45 -12.36
CA VAL A 119 -23.96 -14.41 -12.94
C VAL A 119 -24.11 -13.24 -11.96
N SER A 120 -24.20 -13.52 -10.66
CA SER A 120 -24.35 -12.52 -9.60
C SER A 120 -23.12 -11.62 -9.52
N ALA A 121 -21.92 -12.19 -9.64
CA ALA A 121 -20.68 -11.43 -9.70
C ALA A 121 -20.71 -10.45 -10.88
N LEU A 122 -21.06 -10.94 -12.07
CA LEU A 122 -21.14 -10.11 -13.27
C LEU A 122 -22.20 -9.00 -13.16
N LEU A 123 -23.38 -9.30 -12.61
CA LEU A 123 -24.45 -8.33 -12.42
C LEU A 123 -24.03 -7.21 -11.44
N GLN A 124 -23.35 -7.55 -10.35
CA GLN A 124 -22.83 -6.56 -9.41
C GLN A 124 -21.78 -5.65 -10.05
N PHE A 125 -20.80 -6.22 -10.76
CA PHE A 125 -19.82 -5.41 -11.47
C PHE A 125 -20.48 -4.48 -12.49
N THR A 126 -21.47 -4.99 -13.22
CA THR A 126 -22.23 -4.20 -14.21
C THR A 126 -22.99 -3.05 -13.55
N ALA A 127 -23.63 -3.28 -12.40
CA ALA A 127 -24.33 -2.24 -11.65
C ALA A 127 -23.37 -1.15 -11.16
N ILE A 128 -22.21 -1.54 -10.61
CA ILE A 128 -21.16 -0.61 -10.19
C ILE A 128 -20.64 0.19 -11.39
N ALA A 129 -20.27 -0.48 -12.48
CA ALA A 129 -19.72 0.18 -13.66
C ALA A 129 -20.72 1.15 -14.30
N ARG A 130 -22.00 0.79 -14.40
CA ARG A 130 -23.05 1.71 -14.90
C ARG A 130 -23.25 2.92 -14.00
N SER A 131 -23.18 2.75 -12.67
CA SER A 131 -23.26 3.88 -11.73
C SER A 131 -22.10 4.88 -11.89
N LEU A 132 -20.98 4.43 -12.47
CA LEU A 132 -19.80 5.22 -12.78
C LEU A 132 -19.81 5.79 -14.20
N GLY A 133 -20.89 5.57 -14.97
CA GLY A 133 -21.06 6.08 -16.32
C GLY A 133 -20.39 5.25 -17.42
N LEU A 134 -19.92 4.03 -17.12
CA LEU A 134 -19.39 3.15 -18.18
C LEU A 134 -20.52 2.67 -19.09
N GLU A 135 -20.27 2.72 -20.39
CA GLU A 135 -21.12 2.14 -21.42
C GLU A 135 -20.99 0.61 -21.44
N ASP A 136 -22.02 -0.08 -21.93
CA ASP A 136 -22.05 -1.54 -21.99
C ASP A 136 -20.85 -2.12 -22.76
N ALA A 137 -20.39 -1.46 -23.83
CA ALA A 137 -19.21 -1.87 -24.58
C ALA A 137 -17.93 -1.85 -23.72
N GLN A 138 -17.74 -0.81 -22.91
CA GLN A 138 -16.60 -0.68 -22.00
C GLN A 138 -16.65 -1.72 -20.89
N ILE A 139 -17.85 -2.00 -20.35
CA ILE A 139 -18.05 -3.04 -19.34
C ILE A 139 -17.68 -4.41 -19.91
N GLN A 140 -18.15 -4.75 -21.13
CA GLN A 140 -17.81 -6.01 -21.77
C GLN A 140 -16.30 -6.14 -22.04
N GLN A 141 -15.63 -5.06 -22.44
CA GLN A 141 -14.18 -5.04 -22.64
C GLN A 141 -13.43 -5.28 -21.31
N ALA A 142 -13.83 -4.63 -20.23
CA ALA A 142 -13.25 -4.84 -18.91
C ALA A 142 -13.40 -6.29 -18.43
N VAL A 143 -14.61 -6.85 -18.55
CA VAL A 143 -14.89 -8.25 -18.17
C VAL A 143 -14.09 -9.23 -19.03
N ALA A 144 -14.03 -9.00 -20.34
CA ALA A 144 -13.26 -9.82 -21.26
C ALA A 144 -11.76 -9.78 -20.94
N TYR A 145 -11.22 -8.59 -20.65
CA TYR A 145 -9.83 -8.40 -20.25
C TYR A 145 -9.52 -9.18 -18.96
N VAL A 146 -10.33 -9.04 -17.92
CA VAL A 146 -10.11 -9.73 -16.63
C VAL A 146 -10.20 -11.25 -16.78
N ARG A 147 -11.15 -11.74 -17.60
CA ARG A 147 -11.29 -13.18 -17.89
C ARG A 147 -10.11 -13.74 -18.70
N LEU A 148 -9.58 -12.97 -19.65
CA LEU A 148 -8.47 -13.40 -20.50
C LEU A 148 -7.12 -13.30 -19.81
N ALA A 149 -6.85 -12.19 -19.11
CA ALA A 149 -5.58 -11.94 -18.44
C ALA A 149 -5.44 -12.77 -17.16
N GLY A 150 -6.53 -12.88 -16.39
CA GLY A 150 -6.62 -13.65 -15.15
C GLY A 150 -5.72 -13.15 -14.01
N PRO A 151 -6.09 -13.48 -12.76
CA PRO A 151 -6.51 -12.42 -11.84
C PRO A 151 -5.58 -11.21 -11.95
N ILE A 152 -6.14 -10.08 -12.35
CA ILE A 152 -5.34 -8.87 -12.52
C ILE A 152 -4.89 -8.38 -11.14
N SER A 153 -3.72 -7.78 -11.08
CA SER A 153 -3.13 -7.20 -9.86
C SER A 153 -3.10 -5.67 -9.88
N ASP A 154 -3.64 -5.09 -10.96
CA ASP A 154 -3.59 -3.66 -11.24
C ASP A 154 -4.86 -3.27 -11.99
N LEU A 155 -5.58 -2.30 -11.44
CA LEU A 155 -6.81 -1.77 -12.02
C LEU A 155 -6.57 -0.81 -13.19
N ARG A 156 -5.35 -0.29 -13.37
CA ARG A 156 -5.03 0.71 -14.41
C ARG A 156 -5.58 0.32 -15.79
N PRO A 157 -5.34 -0.90 -16.32
CA PRO A 157 -5.84 -1.29 -17.64
C PRO A 157 -7.37 -1.24 -17.77
N VAL A 158 -8.10 -1.51 -16.69
CA VAL A 158 -9.57 -1.47 -16.66
C VAL A 158 -10.07 -0.03 -16.52
N SER A 159 -9.39 0.76 -15.68
CA SER A 159 -9.76 2.14 -15.36
C SER A 159 -9.51 3.12 -16.51
N LEU A 160 -8.65 2.76 -17.47
CA LEU A 160 -8.33 3.54 -18.67
C LEU A 160 -9.44 3.50 -19.74
N ALA A 161 -10.56 2.83 -19.48
CA ALA A 161 -11.69 2.71 -20.39
C ALA A 161 -12.54 4.01 -20.48
N GLY A 162 -11.91 5.16 -20.71
CA GLY A 162 -12.62 6.42 -20.97
C GLY A 162 -13.24 7.12 -19.76
N LEU A 163 -12.83 6.77 -18.53
CA LEU A 163 -13.25 7.47 -17.33
C LEU A 163 -12.57 8.83 -17.21
N ASP A 164 -13.33 9.86 -16.85
CA ASP A 164 -12.76 11.12 -16.39
C ASP A 164 -12.14 10.96 -14.98
N ALA A 165 -11.47 12.01 -14.50
CA ALA A 165 -10.77 11.96 -13.22
C ALA A 165 -11.72 11.70 -12.02
N GLU A 166 -12.97 12.16 -12.09
CA GLU A 166 -13.94 12.00 -11.01
C GLU A 166 -14.51 10.58 -11.00
N ALA A 167 -14.91 10.07 -12.16
CA ALA A 167 -15.36 8.70 -12.34
C ALA A 167 -14.26 7.70 -11.99
N LEU A 168 -12.99 8.00 -12.34
CA LEU A 168 -11.82 7.21 -11.95
C LEU A 168 -11.62 7.19 -10.43
N ALA A 169 -11.77 8.33 -9.75
CA ALA A 169 -11.68 8.38 -8.29
C ALA A 169 -12.78 7.54 -7.63
N ARG A 170 -14.03 7.64 -8.13
CA ARG A 170 -15.16 6.83 -7.67
C ARG A 170 -14.95 5.33 -7.96
N PHE A 171 -14.40 4.98 -9.13
CA PHE A 171 -14.04 3.62 -9.50
C PHE A 171 -13.04 3.03 -8.50
N ASN A 172 -11.94 3.74 -8.22
CA ASN A 172 -10.93 3.31 -7.25
C ASN A 172 -11.45 3.24 -5.80
N ALA A 173 -12.55 3.95 -5.50
CA ALA A 173 -13.23 3.88 -4.21
C ALA A 173 -14.19 2.68 -4.08
N MET A 174 -14.61 2.07 -5.20
CA MET A 174 -15.59 0.98 -5.23
C MET A 174 -15.03 -0.37 -5.68
N VAL A 175 -13.94 -0.38 -6.44
CA VAL A 175 -13.40 -1.59 -7.09
C VAL A 175 -11.97 -1.85 -6.62
N THR A 176 -11.63 -3.13 -6.42
CA THR A 176 -10.29 -3.64 -6.06
C THR A 176 -9.91 -4.82 -6.97
N ALA A 177 -8.63 -5.18 -6.99
CA ALA A 177 -8.10 -6.34 -7.70
C ALA A 177 -7.35 -7.27 -6.73
N LEU A 178 -8.09 -8.18 -6.07
CA LEU A 178 -7.54 -9.12 -5.09
C LEU A 178 -7.30 -10.50 -5.73
N PRO A 179 -6.24 -11.23 -5.29
CA PRO A 179 -5.78 -12.45 -5.97
C PRO A 179 -6.72 -13.65 -5.83
N THR A 180 -7.60 -13.64 -4.84
CA THR A 180 -8.60 -14.68 -4.56
C THR A 180 -10.00 -14.13 -4.74
N ASP A 181 -10.99 -15.00 -4.91
CA ASP A 181 -12.39 -14.57 -4.84
C ASP A 181 -12.69 -14.04 -3.43
N THR A 182 -13.34 -12.89 -3.34
CA THR A 182 -13.66 -12.23 -2.06
C THR A 182 -15.09 -11.75 -2.01
N THR A 183 -15.62 -11.60 -0.80
CA THR A 183 -16.86 -10.87 -0.54
C THR A 183 -16.57 -9.41 -0.26
N VAL A 184 -17.58 -8.55 -0.33
CA VAL A 184 -17.49 -7.16 0.15
C VAL A 184 -17.81 -7.11 1.64
N ASN A 185 -16.87 -6.66 2.47
CA ASN A 185 -17.12 -6.42 3.88
C ASN A 185 -17.93 -5.13 4.08
N LEU A 186 -19.14 -5.27 4.64
CA LEU A 186 -20.04 -4.14 4.93
C LEU A 186 -19.44 -3.12 5.92
N ASN A 187 -18.54 -3.56 6.80
CA ASN A 187 -17.87 -2.68 7.75
C ASN A 187 -16.77 -1.81 7.12
N ALA A 188 -16.23 -2.24 5.98
CA ALA A 188 -15.20 -1.51 5.23
C ALA A 188 -15.75 -0.79 3.98
N ALA A 189 -16.95 -1.17 3.51
CA ALA A 189 -17.54 -0.60 2.31
C ALA A 189 -17.94 0.87 2.43
N SER A 190 -17.79 1.61 1.33
CA SER A 190 -18.25 3.00 1.23
C SER A 190 -19.78 3.07 1.09
N GLU A 191 -20.38 4.17 1.54
CA GLU A 191 -21.84 4.40 1.42
C GLU A 191 -22.35 4.28 -0.04
N PRO A 192 -21.66 4.85 -1.05
CA PRO A 192 -22.06 4.68 -2.45
C PRO A 192 -22.04 3.22 -2.92
N LEU A 193 -21.06 2.43 -2.48
CA LEU A 193 -21.00 1.00 -2.83
C LEU A 193 -22.14 0.23 -2.15
N LEU A 194 -22.44 0.52 -0.88
CA LEU A 194 -23.57 -0.06 -0.18
C LEU A 194 -24.90 0.25 -0.89
N ALA A 195 -25.10 1.49 -1.36
CA ALA A 195 -26.31 1.87 -2.09
C ALA A 195 -26.53 1.02 -3.34
N ILE A 196 -25.45 0.68 -4.06
CA ILE A 196 -25.50 -0.19 -5.24
C ILE A 196 -25.76 -1.65 -4.85
N LEU A 197 -25.08 -2.16 -3.82
CA LEU A 197 -25.20 -3.56 -3.39
C LEU A 197 -26.59 -3.89 -2.84
N PHE A 198 -27.19 -2.97 -2.07
CA PHE A 198 -28.55 -3.12 -1.54
C PHE A 198 -29.63 -2.68 -2.54
N ASN A 199 -29.23 -2.03 -3.64
CA ASN A 199 -30.14 -1.39 -4.59
C ASN A 199 -31.14 -0.43 -3.89
N ASP A 200 -30.68 0.24 -2.83
CA ASP A 200 -31.46 1.12 -1.98
C ASP A 200 -30.52 2.09 -1.23
N ALA A 201 -30.57 3.37 -1.59
CA ALA A 201 -29.73 4.41 -1.01
C ALA A 201 -30.12 4.75 0.44
N ASP A 202 -31.41 4.65 0.79
CA ASP A 202 -31.89 4.94 2.13
C ASP A 202 -31.45 3.83 3.10
N VAL A 203 -31.48 2.57 2.65
CA VAL A 203 -30.90 1.44 3.40
C VAL A 203 -29.41 1.67 3.63
N ALA A 204 -28.65 2.00 2.59
CA ALA A 204 -27.21 2.24 2.71
C ALA A 204 -26.91 3.36 3.71
N HIS A 205 -27.63 4.49 3.62
CA HIS A 205 -27.48 5.60 4.54
C HIS A 205 -27.76 5.18 5.99
N ARG A 206 -28.89 4.48 6.23
CA ARG A 206 -29.23 3.98 7.57
C ARG A 206 -28.17 3.05 8.15
N LEU A 207 -27.66 2.10 7.34
CA LEU A 207 -26.60 1.19 7.76
C LEU A 207 -25.31 1.94 8.11
N VAL A 208 -24.93 2.94 7.33
CA VAL A 208 -23.75 3.77 7.62
C VAL A 208 -23.92 4.57 8.92
N GLU A 209 -25.11 5.11 9.19
CA GLU A 209 -25.39 5.80 10.45
C GLU A 209 -25.36 4.86 11.66
N VAL A 210 -25.89 3.63 11.52
CA VAL A 210 -25.73 2.58 12.54
C VAL A 210 -24.25 2.29 12.79
N ARG A 211 -23.48 2.07 11.72
CA ARG A 211 -22.03 1.82 11.78
C ARG A 211 -21.27 2.94 12.50
N LYS A 212 -21.56 4.21 12.17
CA LYS A 212 -20.94 5.38 12.82
C LYS A 212 -21.26 5.46 14.31
N ARG A 213 -22.50 5.14 14.69
CA ARG A 213 -22.97 5.25 16.09
C ARG A 213 -22.35 4.21 17.00
N GLN A 214 -22.23 2.97 16.56
CA GLN A 214 -21.76 1.85 17.41
C GLN A 214 -20.37 1.31 17.03
N GLY A 215 -19.77 1.82 15.96
CA GLY A 215 -18.42 1.48 15.50
C GLY A 215 -18.39 0.44 14.37
N HIS A 216 -19.38 -0.44 14.28
CA HIS A 216 -19.49 -1.49 13.26
C HIS A 216 -20.95 -1.89 13.00
N LEU A 217 -21.16 -2.70 11.97
CA LEU A 217 -22.38 -3.44 11.66
C LEU A 217 -22.16 -4.91 12.03
N SER A 218 -23.19 -5.50 12.61
CA SER A 218 -23.30 -6.91 12.91
C SER A 218 -24.43 -7.55 12.09
N PRO A 219 -24.47 -8.88 11.96
CA PRO A 219 -25.61 -9.58 11.36
C PRO A 219 -26.95 -9.23 12.03
N LYS A 220 -26.92 -8.92 13.34
CA LYS A 220 -28.11 -8.55 14.11
C LYS A 220 -28.74 -7.25 13.60
N ASP A 221 -27.93 -6.26 13.22
CA ASP A 221 -28.43 -4.96 12.76
C ASP A 221 -29.27 -5.08 11.49
N LEU A 222 -28.87 -5.95 10.57
CA LEU A 222 -29.62 -6.22 9.35
C LEU A 222 -30.91 -6.98 9.65
N LEU A 223 -30.84 -7.99 10.53
CA LEU A 223 -32.01 -8.76 10.95
C LEU A 223 -33.06 -7.88 11.64
N ASP A 224 -32.64 -7.05 12.60
CA ASP A 224 -33.51 -6.14 13.35
C ASP A 224 -34.15 -5.08 12.42
N ALA A 225 -33.47 -4.72 11.32
CA ALA A 225 -33.98 -3.83 10.28
C ALA A 225 -34.77 -4.55 9.15
N ASN A 226 -34.93 -5.87 9.23
CA ASN A 226 -35.55 -6.70 8.19
C ASN A 226 -34.91 -6.53 6.80
N ILE A 227 -33.58 -6.39 6.77
CA ILE A 227 -32.78 -6.24 5.56
C ILE A 227 -32.11 -7.58 5.25
N SER A 228 -32.26 -8.06 4.01
CA SER A 228 -31.53 -9.25 3.54
C SER A 228 -30.09 -8.90 3.16
N LEU A 229 -29.18 -9.84 3.38
CA LEU A 229 -27.79 -9.70 3.00
C LEU A 229 -27.65 -9.87 1.47
N PRO A 230 -27.11 -8.88 0.73
CA PRO A 230 -26.87 -9.02 -0.70
C PRO A 230 -25.86 -10.14 -1.00
N TRP A 231 -25.98 -10.77 -2.16
CA TRP A 231 -25.01 -11.77 -2.61
C TRP A 231 -23.59 -11.19 -2.58
N GLY A 232 -22.58 -12.02 -2.28
CA GLY A 232 -21.19 -11.59 -2.33
C GLY A 232 -20.81 -10.54 -1.27
N THR A 233 -21.63 -10.36 -0.22
CA THR A 233 -21.30 -9.49 0.92
C THR A 233 -21.09 -10.30 2.20
N SER A 234 -20.35 -9.72 3.15
CA SER A 234 -19.94 -10.37 4.40
C SER A 234 -19.72 -9.31 5.49
N PHE A 235 -19.58 -9.76 6.74
CA PHE A 235 -19.05 -8.94 7.84
C PHE A 235 -17.58 -9.22 8.10
N ARG A 236 -17.01 -10.22 7.43
CA ARG A 236 -15.64 -10.72 7.59
C ARG A 236 -14.82 -10.45 6.35
N SER A 237 -13.52 -10.32 6.57
CA SER A 237 -12.48 -10.13 5.57
C SER A 237 -11.33 -11.10 5.78
N ASN A 238 -10.68 -11.47 4.67
CA ASN A 238 -9.44 -12.25 4.72
C ASN A 238 -8.25 -11.50 4.14
N SER A 239 -8.48 -10.40 3.42
CA SER A 239 -7.44 -9.65 2.74
C SER A 239 -7.25 -8.29 3.41
N TYR A 240 -6.00 -7.96 3.75
CA TYR A 240 -5.66 -6.74 4.48
C TYR A 240 -4.47 -6.05 3.82
N TRP A 241 -4.59 -4.75 3.62
CA TRP A 241 -3.48 -3.92 3.18
C TRP A 241 -2.69 -3.45 4.40
N VAL A 242 -1.36 -3.60 4.34
CA VAL A 242 -0.43 -3.04 5.33
C VAL A 242 0.57 -2.16 4.60
N ARG A 243 0.64 -0.88 4.93
CA ARG A 243 1.62 0.07 4.43
C ARG A 243 2.53 0.50 5.57
N ALA A 244 3.83 0.41 5.36
CA ALA A 244 4.83 0.86 6.31
C ALA A 244 5.76 1.87 5.65
N ARG A 245 6.20 2.87 6.41
CA ARG A 245 7.27 3.81 6.02
C ARG A 245 8.21 3.99 7.19
N ALA A 246 9.49 3.95 6.91
CA ALA A 246 10.53 4.28 7.88
C ALA A 246 11.46 5.32 7.26
N THR A 247 11.73 6.38 8.02
CA THR A 247 12.69 7.41 7.65
C THR A 247 13.78 7.44 8.70
N ILE A 248 15.04 7.23 8.31
CA ILE A 248 16.20 7.24 9.20
C ILE A 248 17.23 8.18 8.60
N GLY A 249 17.66 9.18 9.36
CA GLY A 249 18.48 10.27 8.84
C GLY A 249 17.81 10.95 7.65
N GLY A 250 18.48 10.95 6.49
CA GLY A 250 17.94 11.48 5.24
C GLY A 250 17.28 10.42 4.34
N THR A 251 17.26 9.15 4.75
CA THR A 251 16.82 8.04 3.90
C THR A 251 15.42 7.57 4.30
N SER A 252 14.47 7.64 3.37
CA SER A 252 13.11 7.11 3.54
C SER A 252 12.90 5.86 2.69
N GLN A 253 12.27 4.85 3.28
CA GLN A 253 11.82 3.64 2.59
C GLN A 253 10.34 3.42 2.89
N GLN A 254 9.59 2.95 1.90
CA GLN A 254 8.18 2.58 2.09
C GLN A 254 7.82 1.31 1.32
N GLU A 255 6.94 0.51 1.92
CA GLU A 255 6.43 -0.74 1.37
C GLU A 255 4.93 -0.84 1.64
N ALA A 256 4.19 -1.39 0.69
CA ALA A 256 2.83 -1.89 0.89
C ALA A 256 2.83 -3.40 0.69
N VAL A 257 2.09 -4.11 1.54
CA VAL A 257 1.97 -5.56 1.56
C VAL A 257 0.48 -5.90 1.59
N LEU A 258 0.08 -6.82 0.73
CA LEU A 258 -1.23 -7.46 0.84
C LEU A 258 -1.07 -8.74 1.66
N ILE A 259 -1.78 -8.84 2.76
CA ILE A 259 -1.79 -10.00 3.66
C ILE A 259 -3.10 -10.75 3.48
N LEU A 260 -2.99 -12.07 3.30
CA LEU A 260 -4.12 -12.99 3.25
C LEU A 260 -4.20 -13.82 4.52
N ARG A 261 -5.35 -13.78 5.18
CA ARG A 261 -5.74 -14.61 6.32
C ARG A 261 -6.40 -15.87 5.78
N ARG A 262 -5.90 -17.03 6.18
CA ARG A 262 -6.42 -18.34 5.73
C ARG A 262 -6.20 -19.41 6.79
N LYS A 263 -6.87 -20.54 6.62
CA LYS A 263 -6.56 -21.75 7.38
C LYS A 263 -5.44 -22.53 6.69
N SER A 264 -4.47 -23.00 7.46
CA SER A 264 -3.45 -23.94 6.99
C SER A 264 -4.07 -25.31 6.73
N GLU A 265 -3.32 -26.23 6.12
CA GLU A 265 -3.74 -27.64 5.95
C GLU A 265 -4.08 -28.33 7.28
N LYS A 266 -3.48 -27.87 8.38
CA LYS A 266 -3.72 -28.39 9.73
C LYS A 266 -4.92 -27.72 10.43
N GLY A 267 -5.55 -26.73 9.79
CA GLY A 267 -6.69 -25.98 10.32
C GLY A 267 -6.32 -24.74 11.14
N ASP A 268 -5.03 -24.48 11.35
CA ASP A 268 -4.54 -23.32 12.09
C ASP A 268 -4.74 -22.03 11.29
N VAL A 269 -5.06 -20.92 11.96
CA VAL A 269 -5.12 -19.61 11.32
C VAL A 269 -3.72 -19.10 11.02
N GLU A 270 -3.49 -18.75 9.77
CA GLU A 270 -2.30 -18.09 9.26
C GLU A 270 -2.68 -16.75 8.62
N ALA A 271 -1.81 -15.75 8.78
CA ALA A 271 -1.83 -14.53 7.99
C ALA A 271 -0.51 -14.48 7.23
N VAL A 272 -0.58 -14.45 5.89
CA VAL A 272 0.59 -14.58 5.02
C VAL A 272 0.65 -13.42 4.03
N PRO A 273 1.82 -12.80 3.82
CA PRO A 273 1.97 -11.80 2.77
C PRO A 273 1.90 -12.48 1.40
N VAL A 274 0.97 -12.05 0.55
CA VAL A 274 0.76 -12.63 -0.79
C VAL A 274 1.28 -11.75 -1.91
N ALA A 275 1.44 -10.44 -1.66
CA ALA A 275 2.00 -9.51 -2.65
C ALA A 275 2.65 -8.30 -1.95
N ARG A 276 3.62 -7.68 -2.64
CA ARG A 276 4.45 -6.59 -2.11
C ARG A 276 4.77 -5.55 -3.16
N TRP A 277 4.71 -4.29 -2.76
CA TRP A 277 5.04 -3.14 -3.59
C TRP A 277 5.91 -2.17 -2.81
N ARG A 278 6.86 -1.53 -3.49
CA ARG A 278 7.80 -0.60 -2.86
C ARG A 278 7.79 0.73 -3.57
N ASN A 279 7.95 1.80 -2.80
CA ASN A 279 8.12 3.15 -3.33
C ASN A 279 7.04 3.51 -4.36
N ALA A 280 7.43 3.92 -5.57
CA ALA A 280 6.51 4.35 -6.63
C ALA A 280 5.57 3.26 -7.16
N ALA A 281 5.81 1.98 -6.84
CA ALA A 281 4.94 0.88 -7.27
C ALA A 281 3.74 0.65 -6.34
N ILE A 282 3.63 1.37 -5.22
CA ILE A 282 2.52 1.17 -4.26
C ILE A 282 1.17 1.50 -4.93
N PRO A 283 0.20 0.57 -4.91
CA PRO A 283 -1.09 0.80 -5.54
C PRO A 283 -1.91 1.85 -4.78
N ALA A 284 -2.81 2.53 -5.49
CA ALA A 284 -3.71 3.54 -4.91
C ALA A 284 -4.66 2.96 -3.84
N GLU A 285 -4.88 1.65 -3.87
CA GLU A 285 -5.75 0.95 -2.93
C GLU A 285 -5.13 0.78 -1.54
N ALA A 286 -3.80 0.83 -1.43
CA ALA A 286 -3.11 0.73 -0.15
C ALA A 286 -3.43 1.95 0.72
N PRO A 287 -3.57 1.79 2.05
CA PRO A 287 -3.99 2.87 2.91
C PRO A 287 -2.99 4.03 2.89
N ALA A 288 -3.51 5.25 2.99
CA ALA A 288 -2.69 6.40 3.28
C ALA A 288 -2.20 6.34 4.73
N PHE A 289 -1.05 6.95 5.02
CA PHE A 289 -0.68 7.22 6.40
C PHE A 289 -1.63 8.29 6.95
N GLY A 290 -2.01 8.15 8.22
CA GLY A 290 -2.85 9.14 8.88
C GLY A 290 -2.14 10.49 9.02
N GLU A 291 -2.87 11.48 9.51
CA GLU A 291 -2.25 12.69 10.05
C GLU A 291 -1.70 12.42 11.46
N LYS A 292 -0.64 13.14 11.83
CA LYS A 292 -0.02 12.98 13.15
C LYS A 292 -1.04 13.39 14.22
N ARG A 293 -1.38 12.46 15.11
CA ARG A 293 -2.21 12.75 16.29
C ARG A 293 -1.46 13.64 17.28
#